data_AF-A0A6P0Y9P2-F1
#
_entry.id   AF-A0A6P0Y9P2-F1
#
_cell.length_a   1.000
_cell.length_b   1.000
_cell.length_c   1.000
_cell.angle_alpha   90.00
_cell.angle_beta   90.00
_cell.angle_gamma   90.00
#
_symmetry.space_group_name_H-M   'P 1'
#
loop_
_entity.id
_entity.type
_entity.pdbx_description
1 polymer ?
#
loop_
_entity_poly.entity_id
_entity_poly.type
_entity_poly.pdbx_seq_one_letter_code
_entity_poly.pdbx_strand_id
1 'polypeptide(L)'
;MSKIANWNPENIDFWQQQGSKIANRNLWSSIPCLLCAFAIWLYWSIITVQMKNLGFPFETAQLFNLSAVAGLTGATLRIPNSFLVAISGGRNVIVITTTLLIIPSLGTGIALQNSNTPYSLFIILAALSGFGGGNFASSMSNISFFFPKKNQGAALGLNAGLGNVGVSVMQVLSFSLWV
;
A
#
# COMPACT_ATOMS: atom_id res chain seq x y z
N MET A 1 -5.94 -20.99 -15.71
CA MET A 1 -6.41 -19.59 -15.80
C MET A 1 -5.65 -18.89 -16.92
N SER A 2 -6.36 -18.34 -17.90
CA SER A 2 -5.82 -17.98 -19.21
C SER A 2 -4.72 -16.91 -19.11
N LYS A 3 -3.47 -17.29 -19.41
CA LYS A 3 -2.46 -16.36 -19.94
C LYS A 3 -3.13 -15.59 -21.08
N ILE A 4 -3.11 -14.26 -21.04
CA ILE A 4 -3.52 -13.47 -22.20
C ILE A 4 -2.46 -13.76 -23.27
N ALA A 5 -2.73 -14.72 -24.16
CA ALA A 5 -1.74 -15.24 -25.10
C ALA A 5 -1.29 -14.18 -26.12
N ASN A 6 -2.10 -13.13 -26.32
CA ASN A 6 -1.86 -12.02 -27.24
C ASN A 6 -2.15 -10.67 -26.55
N TRP A 7 -1.26 -10.20 -25.67
CA TRP A 7 -1.35 -8.84 -25.12
C TRP A 7 -0.40 -7.90 -25.87
N ASN A 8 -0.94 -7.07 -26.77
CA ASN A 8 -0.16 -6.10 -27.54
C ASN A 8 -0.77 -4.69 -27.42
N PRO A 9 -0.52 -3.97 -26.31
CA PRO A 9 -1.13 -2.66 -26.05
C PRO A 9 -0.67 -1.57 -27.05
N GLU A 10 0.43 -1.79 -27.77
CA GLU A 10 0.95 -0.86 -28.79
C GLU A 10 0.20 -0.96 -30.12
N ASN A 11 -0.48 -2.07 -30.40
CA ASN A 11 -1.33 -2.20 -31.59
C ASN A 11 -2.63 -1.39 -31.39
N ILE A 12 -2.89 -0.44 -32.29
CA ILE A 12 -4.02 0.50 -32.20
C ILE A 12 -5.36 -0.24 -32.26
N ASP A 13 -5.52 -1.18 -33.19
CA ASP A 13 -6.77 -1.93 -33.37
C ASP A 13 -7.08 -2.78 -32.13
N PHE A 14 -6.07 -3.48 -31.60
CA PHE A 14 -6.19 -4.23 -30.36
C PHE A 14 -6.55 -3.32 -29.18
N TRP A 15 -5.89 -2.17 -29.05
CA TRP A 15 -6.12 -1.23 -27.96
C TRP A 15 -7.55 -0.67 -27.98
N GLN A 16 -8.06 -0.31 -29.16
CA GLN A 16 -9.41 0.20 -29.35
C GLN A 16 -10.49 -0.87 -29.12
N GLN A 17 -10.26 -2.10 -29.60
CA GLN A 17 -11.24 -3.17 -29.49
C GLN A 17 -11.31 -3.80 -28.08
N GLN A 18 -10.17 -3.99 -27.42
CA GLN A 18 -10.11 -4.77 -26.17
C GLN A 18 -9.13 -4.23 -25.12
N GLY A 19 -7.93 -3.81 -25.54
CA GLY A 19 -6.83 -3.48 -24.62
C GLY A 19 -7.18 -2.39 -23.62
N SER A 20 -7.76 -1.28 -24.09
CA SER A 20 -8.12 -0.13 -23.24
C SER A 20 -9.08 -0.50 -22.11
N LYS A 21 -10.10 -1.32 -22.40
CA LYS A 21 -11.09 -1.74 -21.40
C LYS A 21 -10.48 -2.60 -20.31
N ILE A 22 -9.58 -3.52 -20.68
CA ILE A 22 -8.88 -4.39 -19.73
C ILE A 22 -7.88 -3.58 -18.90
N ALA A 23 -7.12 -2.67 -19.52
CA ALA A 23 -6.14 -1.85 -18.83
C ALA A 23 -6.80 -0.92 -17.79
N ASN A 24 -7.87 -0.22 -18.18
CA ASN A 24 -8.61 0.66 -17.28
C ASN A 24 -9.25 -0.11 -16.12
N ARG A 25 -9.79 -1.32 -16.37
CA ARG A 25 -10.32 -2.15 -15.28
C ARG A 25 -9.23 -2.50 -14.26
N ASN A 26 -8.04 -2.88 -14.71
CA ASN A 26 -6.93 -3.18 -13.81
C ASN A 26 -6.43 -1.93 -13.07
N LEU A 27 -6.37 -0.78 -13.74
CA LEU A 27 -6.00 0.50 -13.13
C LEU A 27 -6.97 0.88 -12.00
N TRP A 28 -8.27 0.88 -12.29
CA TRP A 28 -9.30 1.23 -11.30
C TRP A 28 -9.43 0.23 -10.15
N SER A 29 -9.04 -1.03 -10.35
CA SER A 29 -8.89 -1.98 -9.23
C SER A 29 -7.58 -1.79 -8.44
N SER A 30 -6.51 -1.33 -9.08
CA SER A 30 -5.21 -1.11 -8.44
C SER A 30 -5.21 0.12 -7.54
N ILE A 31 -5.88 1.20 -7.94
CA ILE A 31 -5.88 2.47 -7.20
C ILE A 31 -6.39 2.29 -5.76
N PRO A 32 -7.56 1.67 -5.48
CA PRO A 32 -8.03 1.46 -4.11
C PRO A 32 -7.09 0.58 -3.29
N CYS A 33 -6.52 -0.48 -3.89
CA CYS A 33 -5.56 -1.34 -3.20
C CYS A 33 -4.30 -0.57 -2.79
N LEU A 34 -3.80 0.29 -3.69
CA LEU A 34 -2.62 1.11 -3.42
C LEU A 34 -2.93 2.22 -2.41
N LEU A 35 -4.12 2.81 -2.47
CA LEU A 35 -4.62 3.79 -1.50
C LEU A 35 -4.64 3.19 -0.09
N CYS A 36 -5.24 2.00 0.09
CA CYS A 36 -5.24 1.30 1.36
C CYS A 36 -3.82 0.95 1.83
N ALA A 37 -2.93 0.59 0.90
CA ALA A 37 -1.54 0.30 1.23
C ALA A 37 -0.78 1.50 1.78
N PHE A 38 -0.94 2.67 1.17
CA PHE A 38 -0.34 3.91 1.69
C PHE A 38 -0.97 4.37 3.00
N ALA A 39 -2.29 4.23 3.14
CA ALA A 39 -3.01 4.52 4.38
C ALA A 39 -2.41 3.74 5.56
N ILE A 40 -2.32 2.41 5.43
CA ILE A 40 -1.80 1.53 6.49
C ILE A 40 -0.29 1.70 6.67
N TRP A 41 0.47 1.97 5.61
CA TRP A 41 1.91 2.16 5.74
C TRP A 41 2.27 3.41 6.57
N LEU A 42 1.52 4.51 6.39
CA LEU A 42 1.88 5.82 6.94
C LEU A 42 0.98 6.30 8.10
N TYR A 43 0.02 5.50 8.55
CA TYR A 43 -0.84 5.82 9.71
C TYR A 43 -0.09 5.97 11.05
N TRP A 44 1.16 5.53 11.16
CA TRP A 44 1.95 5.67 12.39
C TRP A 44 2.22 7.14 12.73
N SER A 45 2.24 8.01 11.71
CA SER A 45 2.39 9.45 11.89
C SER A 45 1.29 10.05 12.78
N ILE A 46 0.05 9.57 12.68
CA ILE A 46 -1.07 10.02 13.51
C ILE A 46 -1.26 9.13 14.75
N ILE A 47 -1.08 7.82 14.63
CA ILE A 47 -1.24 6.88 15.76
C ILE A 47 -0.28 7.22 16.90
N THR A 48 0.98 7.51 16.60
CA THR A 48 2.00 7.82 17.63
C THR A 48 1.66 9.09 18.41
N VAL A 49 1.08 10.09 17.74
CA VAL A 49 0.56 11.30 18.39
C VAL A 49 -0.61 10.96 19.31
N GLN A 50 -1.54 10.13 18.84
CA GLN A 50 -2.71 9.75 19.66
C GLN A 50 -2.33 8.85 20.83
N MET A 51 -1.38 7.93 20.68
CA MET A 51 -0.84 7.13 21.78
C MET A 51 -0.32 8.03 22.91
N LYS A 52 0.38 9.11 22.56
CA LYS A 52 0.84 10.11 23.53
C LYS A 52 -0.33 10.82 24.22
N ASN A 53 -1.35 11.23 23.46
CA ASN A 53 -2.54 11.90 24.01
C ASN A 53 -3.35 10.99 24.95
N LEU A 54 -3.40 9.69 24.68
CA LEU A 54 -4.10 8.68 25.48
C LEU A 54 -3.31 8.20 26.70
N GLY A 55 -2.09 8.72 26.91
CA GLY A 55 -1.26 8.38 28.07
C GLY A 55 -0.59 7.01 28.00
N PHE A 56 -0.29 6.49 26.80
CA PHE A 56 0.55 5.28 26.68
C PHE A 56 1.92 5.51 27.33
N PRO A 57 2.47 4.51 28.06
CA PRO A 57 3.71 4.64 28.83
C PRO A 57 4.97 4.52 27.95
N PHE A 58 5.00 5.19 26.80
CA PHE A 58 6.12 5.17 25.86
C PHE A 58 6.78 6.53 25.75
N GLU A 59 8.11 6.52 25.65
CA GLU A 59 8.88 7.74 25.43
C GLU A 59 8.64 8.30 24.03
N THR A 60 8.80 9.62 23.88
CA THR A 60 8.64 10.27 22.57
C THR A 60 9.58 9.68 21.51
N ALA A 61 10.81 9.31 21.90
CA ALA A 61 11.77 8.65 21.00
C ALA A 61 11.28 7.27 20.51
N GLN A 62 10.65 6.48 21.39
CA GLN A 62 10.07 5.17 21.04
C GLN A 62 8.90 5.32 20.06
N LEU A 63 8.04 6.34 20.27
CA LEU A 63 6.94 6.64 19.36
C LEU A 63 7.44 7.03 17.96
N PHE A 64 8.46 7.90 17.85
CA PHE A 64 9.08 8.21 16.55
C PHE A 64 9.72 6.99 15.90
N ASN A 65 10.30 6.10 16.71
CA ASN A 65 10.93 4.87 16.21
C ASN A 65 9.91 3.92 15.53
N LEU A 66 8.64 3.88 15.96
CA LEU A 66 7.60 3.12 15.25
C LEU A 66 7.42 3.60 13.80
N SER A 67 7.35 4.92 13.60
CA SER A 67 7.25 5.51 12.26
C SER A 67 8.51 5.24 11.44
N ALA A 68 9.70 5.29 12.06
CA ALA A 68 10.96 4.99 11.41
C ALA A 68 11.05 3.52 10.96
N VAL A 69 10.63 2.58 11.82
CA VAL A 69 10.59 1.14 11.49
C VAL A 69 9.64 0.85 10.32
N ALA A 70 8.44 1.46 10.31
CA ALA A 70 7.51 1.32 9.20
C ALA A 70 8.10 1.87 7.89
N GLY A 71 8.79 3.02 7.94
CA GLY A 71 9.48 3.61 6.79
C GLY A 71 10.61 2.72 6.27
N LEU A 72 11.47 2.22 7.16
CA LEU A 72 12.60 1.35 6.84
C LEU A 72 12.13 0.05 6.19
N THR A 73 11.20 -0.65 6.84
CA THR A 73 10.67 -1.91 6.31
C THR A 73 9.96 -1.73 4.98
N GLY A 74 9.21 -0.62 4.80
CA GLY A 74 8.61 -0.27 3.52
C GLY A 74 9.64 -0.07 2.41
N ALA A 75 10.73 0.65 2.69
CA ALA A 75 11.81 0.84 1.72
C ALA A 75 12.50 -0.49 1.37
N THR A 76 12.80 -1.32 2.37
CA THR A 76 13.42 -2.63 2.17
C THR A 76 12.54 -3.56 1.34
N LEU A 77 11.24 -3.63 1.64
CA LEU A 77 10.30 -4.53 0.97
C LEU A 77 10.00 -4.15 -0.49
N ARG A 78 10.30 -2.92 -0.92
CA ARG A 78 10.19 -2.53 -2.34
C ARG A 78 11.06 -3.39 -3.26
N ILE A 79 12.24 -3.78 -2.80
CA ILE A 79 13.19 -4.56 -3.61
C ILE A 79 12.62 -5.97 -3.87
N PRO A 80 12.30 -6.79 -2.85
CA PRO A 80 11.68 -8.10 -3.06
C PRO A 80 10.35 -8.03 -3.83
N ASN A 81 9.49 -7.06 -3.53
CA ASN A 81 8.17 -6.98 -4.19
C ASN A 81 8.26 -6.72 -5.70
N SER A 82 9.29 -5.99 -6.13
CA SER A 82 9.52 -5.74 -7.56
C SER A 82 9.81 -7.05 -8.31
N PHE A 83 10.58 -7.96 -7.70
CA PHE A 83 10.88 -9.27 -8.27
C PHE A 83 9.70 -10.25 -8.18
N LEU A 84 8.94 -10.21 -7.09
CA LEU A 84 7.78 -11.09 -6.91
C LEU A 84 6.74 -10.91 -8.01
N VAL A 85 6.56 -9.70 -8.55
CA VAL A 85 5.66 -9.45 -9.68
C VAL A 85 6.08 -10.22 -10.93
N ALA A 86 7.39 -10.26 -11.22
CA ALA A 86 7.92 -10.99 -12.37
C ALA A 86 7.74 -12.50 -12.23
N ILE A 87 7.80 -13.03 -11.00
CA ILE A 87 7.73 -14.48 -10.73
C ILE A 87 6.28 -14.96 -10.59
N SER A 88 5.46 -14.26 -9.79
CA SER A 88 4.12 -14.72 -9.37
C SER A 88 2.96 -14.05 -10.12
N GLY A 89 3.27 -13.05 -10.97
CA GLY A 89 2.29 -12.22 -11.67
C GLY A 89 1.71 -11.12 -10.78
N GLY A 90 1.53 -9.92 -11.34
CA GLY A 90 1.18 -8.74 -10.56
C GLY A 90 -0.19 -8.81 -9.87
N ARG A 91 -1.17 -9.51 -10.43
CA ARG A 91 -2.47 -9.73 -9.76
C ARG A 91 -2.31 -10.46 -8.42
N ASN A 92 -1.55 -11.54 -8.39
CA ASN A 92 -1.39 -12.35 -7.18
C ASN A 92 -0.61 -11.58 -6.11
N VAL A 93 0.47 -10.92 -6.53
CA VAL A 93 1.29 -10.13 -5.60
C VAL A 93 0.47 -9.02 -4.96
N ILE A 94 -0.27 -8.22 -5.75
CA ILE A 94 -1.10 -7.12 -5.22
C ILE A 94 -2.17 -7.66 -4.26
N VAL A 95 -2.82 -8.79 -4.58
CA VAL A 95 -3.84 -9.38 -3.69
C VAL A 95 -3.21 -9.87 -2.39
N ILE A 96 -2.09 -10.58 -2.46
CA ILE A 96 -1.40 -11.12 -1.28
C ILE A 96 -0.90 -9.99 -0.38
N THR A 97 -0.18 -9.02 -0.94
CA THR A 97 0.37 -7.88 -0.18
C THR A 97 -0.74 -7.04 0.44
N THR A 98 -1.84 -6.81 -0.27
CA THR A 98 -2.99 -6.05 0.26
C THR A 98 -3.71 -6.85 1.36
N THR A 99 -3.85 -8.17 1.22
CA THR A 99 -4.47 -9.02 2.25
C THR A 99 -3.61 -9.08 3.51
N LEU A 100 -2.27 -9.15 3.36
CA LEU A 100 -1.35 -9.13 4.48
C LEU A 100 -1.46 -7.86 5.33
N LEU A 101 -1.88 -6.74 4.75
CA LEU A 101 -2.08 -5.47 5.47
C LEU A 101 -3.28 -5.48 6.42
N ILE A 102 -4.18 -6.46 6.31
CA ILE A 102 -5.26 -6.65 7.29
C ILE A 102 -4.67 -6.96 8.68
N ILE A 103 -3.55 -7.68 8.73
CA ILE A 103 -2.88 -8.07 9.98
C ILE A 103 -2.40 -6.84 10.78
N PRO A 104 -1.54 -5.94 10.23
CA PRO A 104 -1.14 -4.75 10.96
C PRO A 104 -2.30 -3.79 11.22
N SER A 105 -3.28 -3.69 10.30
CA SER A 105 -4.44 -2.80 10.48
C SER A 105 -5.31 -3.23 11.67
N LEU A 106 -5.78 -4.49 11.70
CA LEU A 106 -6.59 -5.00 12.80
C LEU A 106 -5.77 -5.16 14.08
N GLY A 107 -4.55 -5.67 13.95
CA GLY A 107 -3.64 -5.86 15.08
C GLY A 107 -3.33 -4.56 15.81
N THR A 108 -3.12 -3.46 15.07
CA THR A 108 -2.91 -2.14 15.68
C THR A 108 -4.18 -1.61 16.33
N GLY A 109 -5.35 -1.78 15.68
CA GLY A 109 -6.64 -1.40 16.27
C GLY A 109 -6.94 -2.12 17.60
N ILE A 110 -6.61 -3.40 17.71
CA ILE A 110 -6.76 -4.18 18.93
C ILE A 110 -5.71 -3.79 19.97
N ALA A 111 -4.45 -3.65 19.56
CA ALA A 111 -3.34 -3.26 20.45
C ALA A 111 -3.56 -1.89 21.12
N LEU A 112 -4.21 -0.96 20.41
CA LEU A 112 -4.53 0.38 20.95
C LEU A 112 -5.64 0.37 22.00
N GLN A 113 -6.44 -0.69 22.13
CA GLN A 113 -7.49 -0.77 23.14
C GLN A 113 -6.95 -1.04 24.56
N ASN A 114 -5.70 -1.50 24.67
CA ASN A 114 -5.06 -1.81 25.95
C ASN A 114 -3.74 -1.05 26.08
N SER A 115 -3.65 -0.18 27.09
CA SER A 115 -2.45 0.62 27.37
C SER A 115 -1.27 -0.21 27.90
N ASN A 116 -1.53 -1.44 28.37
CA ASN A 116 -0.51 -2.38 28.82
C ASN A 116 0.10 -3.22 27.68
N THR A 117 -0.32 -2.99 26.43
CA THR A 117 0.25 -3.70 25.28
C THR A 117 1.76 -3.43 25.18
N PRO A 118 2.61 -4.47 25.08
CA PRO A 118 4.05 -4.29 25.06
C PRO A 118 4.52 -3.55 23.80
N TYR A 119 5.54 -2.69 23.96
CA TYR A 119 6.16 -1.93 22.86
C TYR A 119 6.65 -2.82 21.70
N SER A 120 7.13 -4.02 22.00
CA SER A 120 7.59 -4.99 20.99
C SER A 120 6.48 -5.38 20.01
N LEU A 121 5.23 -5.47 20.46
CA LEU A 121 4.10 -5.76 19.57
C LEU A 121 3.87 -4.60 18.60
N PHE A 122 3.94 -3.36 19.06
CA PHE A 122 3.84 -2.18 18.20
C PHE A 122 4.97 -2.13 17.16
N ILE A 123 6.20 -2.51 17.53
CA ILE A 123 7.33 -2.61 16.59
C ILE A 123 7.05 -3.66 15.50
N ILE A 124 6.53 -4.83 15.87
CA ILE A 124 6.16 -5.87 14.90
C ILE A 124 5.07 -5.37 13.97
N LEU A 125 4.01 -4.76 14.51
CA LEU A 125 2.92 -4.20 13.71
C LEU A 125 3.42 -3.08 12.79
N ALA A 126 4.37 -2.27 13.25
CA ALA A 126 5.00 -1.23 12.44
C ALA A 126 5.82 -1.81 11.30
N ALA A 127 6.62 -2.83 11.58
CA ALA A 127 7.36 -3.55 10.56
C ALA A 127 6.42 -4.20 9.52
N LEU A 128 5.31 -4.81 9.98
CA LEU A 128 4.32 -5.43 9.09
C LEU A 128 3.57 -4.39 8.23
N SER A 129 3.30 -3.19 8.73
CA SER A 129 2.71 -2.14 7.87
C SER A 129 3.62 -1.74 6.69
N GLY A 130 4.93 -2.02 6.79
CA GLY A 130 5.90 -1.83 5.70
C GLY A 130 5.56 -2.60 4.42
N PHE A 131 4.77 -3.69 4.50
CA PHE A 131 4.28 -4.38 3.30
C PHE A 131 3.50 -3.44 2.34
N GLY A 132 2.91 -2.36 2.87
CA GLY A 132 2.21 -1.36 2.07
C GLY A 132 3.17 -0.54 1.20
N GLY A 133 4.35 -0.20 1.74
CA GLY A 133 5.41 0.46 0.98
C GLY A 133 6.00 -0.41 -0.12
N GLY A 134 6.08 -1.72 0.10
CA GLY A 134 6.42 -2.70 -0.94
C GLY A 134 5.35 -2.78 -2.02
N ASN A 135 4.06 -2.66 -1.67
CA ASN A 135 2.93 -2.76 -2.61
C ASN A 135 2.98 -1.67 -3.70
N PHE A 136 3.58 -0.52 -3.40
CA PHE A 136 3.81 0.53 -4.39
C PHE A 136 4.68 0.06 -5.56
N ALA A 137 5.80 -0.60 -5.27
CA ALA A 137 6.72 -1.06 -6.31
C ALA A 137 6.07 -2.12 -7.21
N SER A 138 5.34 -3.07 -6.61
CA SER A 138 4.63 -4.12 -7.35
C SER A 138 3.45 -3.58 -8.16
N SER A 139 2.66 -2.66 -7.60
CA SER A 139 1.52 -2.01 -8.28
C SER A 139 1.98 -1.20 -9.50
N MET A 140 3.04 -0.39 -9.35
CA MET A 140 3.57 0.43 -10.43
C MET A 140 4.15 -0.44 -11.56
N SER A 141 4.90 -1.50 -11.20
CA SER A 141 5.39 -2.46 -12.18
C SER A 141 4.22 -3.13 -12.92
N ASN A 142 3.20 -3.61 -12.21
CA ASN A 142 2.04 -4.26 -12.81
C ASN A 142 1.27 -3.35 -13.78
N ILE A 143 0.93 -2.12 -13.36
CA ILE A 143 0.16 -1.18 -14.21
C ILE A 143 0.97 -0.76 -15.45
N SER A 144 2.29 -0.66 -15.34
CA SER A 144 3.15 -0.31 -16.48
C SER A 144 2.99 -1.27 -17.67
N PHE A 145 2.74 -2.56 -17.42
CA PHE A 145 2.54 -3.58 -18.48
C PHE A 145 1.18 -3.49 -19.18
N PHE A 146 0.18 -2.84 -18.57
CA PHE A 146 -1.17 -2.76 -19.12
C PHE A 146 -1.39 -1.60 -20.08
N PHE A 147 -0.53 -0.59 -20.12
CA PHE A 147 -0.73 0.61 -20.93
C PHE A 147 0.35 0.74 -22.01
N PRO A 148 0.01 1.26 -23.21
CA PRO A 148 1.01 1.60 -24.22
C PRO A 148 1.89 2.75 -23.71
N LYS A 149 3.13 2.85 -24.21
CA LYS A 149 4.12 3.85 -23.79
C LYS A 149 3.57 5.27 -23.80
N LYS A 150 2.75 5.62 -24.80
CA LYS A 150 2.11 6.95 -24.91
C LYS A 150 1.19 7.32 -23.74
N ASN A 151 0.53 6.34 -23.12
CA ASN A 151 -0.44 6.54 -22.03
C ASN A 151 0.10 6.11 -20.66
N GLN A 152 1.25 5.45 -20.64
CA GLN A 152 1.85 4.87 -19.44
C GLN A 152 2.15 5.93 -18.38
N GLY A 153 2.66 7.10 -18.77
CA GLY A 153 2.93 8.20 -17.83
C GLY A 153 1.68 8.66 -17.08
N ALA A 154 0.58 8.87 -17.81
CA ALA A 154 -0.70 9.26 -17.21
C ALA A 154 -1.28 8.17 -16.29
N ALA A 155 -1.24 6.91 -16.72
CA ALA A 155 -1.75 5.79 -15.92
C ALA A 155 -0.93 5.59 -14.62
N LEU A 156 0.39 5.64 -14.70
CA LEU A 156 1.27 5.55 -13.54
C LEU A 156 1.12 6.76 -12.62
N GLY A 157 1.00 7.96 -13.19
CA GLY A 157 0.75 9.19 -12.42
C GLY A 157 -0.57 9.14 -11.68
N LEU A 158 -1.64 8.65 -12.30
CA LEU A 158 -2.95 8.52 -11.68
C LEU A 158 -2.94 7.44 -10.58
N ASN A 159 -2.32 6.29 -10.83
CA ASN A 159 -2.18 5.23 -9.83
C ASN A 159 -1.37 5.70 -8.60
N ALA A 160 -0.19 6.28 -8.83
CA ALA A 160 0.66 6.77 -7.74
C ALA A 160 0.05 7.99 -7.02
N GLY A 161 -0.53 8.92 -7.77
CA GLY A 161 -1.15 10.12 -7.23
C GLY A 161 -2.31 9.78 -6.31
N LEU A 162 -3.31 9.05 -6.81
CA LEU A 162 -4.46 8.63 -6.01
C LEU A 162 -4.09 7.62 -4.92
N GLY A 163 -3.04 6.82 -5.13
CA GLY A 163 -2.47 5.96 -4.09
C GLY A 163 -1.98 6.79 -2.89
N ASN A 164 -1.21 7.85 -3.13
CA ASN A 164 -0.69 8.70 -2.05
C ASN A 164 -1.79 9.49 -1.31
N VAL A 165 -2.93 9.75 -1.96
CA VAL A 165 -4.11 10.34 -1.28
C VAL A 165 -4.55 9.48 -0.08
N GLY A 166 -4.27 8.18 -0.08
CA GLY A 166 -4.53 7.29 1.05
C GLY A 166 -3.91 7.75 2.36
N VAL A 167 -2.75 8.41 2.32
CA VAL A 167 -2.10 8.98 3.53
C VAL A 167 -2.98 10.06 4.14
N SER A 168 -3.42 11.02 3.32
CA SER A 168 -4.27 12.13 3.77
C SER A 168 -5.64 11.62 4.23
N VAL A 169 -6.25 10.68 3.50
CA VAL A 169 -7.53 10.07 3.88
C VAL A 169 -7.41 9.40 5.25
N MET A 170 -6.34 8.62 5.48
CA MET A 170 -6.12 7.96 6.76
C MET A 170 -5.90 8.96 7.89
N GLN A 171 -5.15 10.04 7.64
CA GLN A 171 -4.92 11.10 8.62
C GLN A 171 -6.23 11.78 9.02
N VAL A 172 -7.07 12.17 8.04
CA VAL A 172 -8.37 12.79 8.27
C VAL A 172 -9.33 11.85 9.00
N LEU A 173 -9.47 10.61 8.53
CA LEU A 173 -10.36 9.62 9.13
C LEU A 173 -9.91 9.27 10.56
N SER A 174 -8.61 9.06 10.77
CA SER A 174 -8.08 8.82 12.11
C SER A 174 -8.44 10.00 13.01
N PHE A 175 -8.10 11.22 12.61
CA PHE A 175 -8.39 12.41 13.42
C PHE A 175 -9.88 12.51 13.79
N SER A 176 -10.79 12.28 12.84
CA SER A 176 -12.23 12.31 13.11
C SER A 176 -12.75 11.23 14.06
N LEU A 177 -12.01 10.12 14.26
CA LEU A 177 -12.38 9.06 15.20
C LEU A 177 -11.93 9.36 16.64
N TRP A 178 -11.08 10.36 16.85
CA TRP A 178 -10.49 10.73 18.15
C TRP A 178 -10.97 12.10 18.67
N VAL A 179 -11.82 12.79 17.91
CA VAL A 179 -12.51 14.05 18.29
C VAL A 179 -13.96 13.73 18.59
#